data_AF-A0A3M7E7V3-F1
#
_entry.id   AF-A0A3M7E7V3-F1
#
_cell.length_a   1.000
_cell.length_b   1.000
_cell.length_c   1.000
_cell.angle_alpha   90.00
_cell.angle_beta   90.00
_cell.angle_gamma   90.00
#
_symmetry.space_group_name_H-M   'P 1'
#
loop_
_entity.id
_entity.type
_entity.pdbx_description
1 polymer ?
#
loop_
_entity_poly.entity_id
_entity_poly.type
_entity_poly.pdbx_seq_one_letter_code
_entity_poly.pdbx_strand_id
1 'polypeptide(L)'
;MAATTSYDRHDSYWKLNLPYLKIAEMHDILKNRNYHVAKRLTSDLLRSALRRSEQGHMSYHNCSNDELRRLIQARKIEASPLGLKLPKGELVDILQSEDQRPKFHRFQELPPELRNRIYEYHFASFHQQICAPSQPPITKVSSLLRRETLQLFYHSCVFEIHMRLRREKRTWSKFCGRLRLSLSDRELLFLRCTEAKALGCIKRLNIVADTTFPRTTEVRLHSEQGKVASVVTTSFAPGTEATYQARALIRIRRANVEIRRWFDEVASRQGGRGLQFDDVLMIRTALEKTLL
;
A
#
# COMPACT_ATOMS: atom_id res chain seq x y z
N MET A 1 -9.70 9.21 7.09
CA MET A 1 -8.89 8.17 6.41
C MET A 1 -9.27 6.82 6.98
N ALA A 2 -9.99 5.99 6.22
CA ALA A 2 -10.45 4.69 6.69
C ALA A 2 -9.34 3.64 6.52
N ALA A 3 -8.68 3.27 7.63
CA ALA A 3 -7.83 2.10 7.70
C ALA A 3 -8.73 0.86 7.51
N THR A 4 -8.72 0.33 6.31
CA THR A 4 -9.53 -0.83 5.94
C THR A 4 -8.61 -2.05 5.98
N THR A 5 -8.54 -2.66 7.16
CA THR A 5 -7.76 -3.87 7.51
C THR A 5 -8.31 -5.15 6.86
N SER A 6 -8.87 -5.04 5.66
CA SER A 6 -9.40 -6.18 4.92
C SER A 6 -8.23 -7.03 4.44
N TYR A 7 -8.09 -8.23 5.02
CA TYR A 7 -7.15 -9.29 4.66
C TYR A 7 -7.20 -9.73 3.18
N ASP A 8 -8.08 -9.16 2.35
CA ASP A 8 -8.30 -9.54 0.96
C ASP A 8 -7.75 -8.56 -0.09
N ARG A 9 -6.85 -7.66 0.32
CA ARG A 9 -6.36 -6.56 -0.54
C ARG A 9 -5.05 -6.79 -1.27
N HIS A 10 -4.53 -8.02 -1.29
CA HIS A 10 -3.30 -8.37 -2.01
C HIS A 10 -3.29 -7.94 -3.49
N ASP A 11 -4.47 -7.86 -4.12
CA ASP A 11 -4.66 -7.49 -5.54
C ASP A 11 -5.37 -6.15 -5.76
N SER A 12 -5.65 -5.39 -4.69
CA SER A 12 -6.43 -4.13 -4.78
C SER A 12 -5.73 -2.92 -4.18
N TYR A 13 -4.50 -3.06 -3.69
CA TYR A 13 -3.72 -1.94 -3.15
C TYR A 13 -3.47 -0.80 -4.15
N TRP A 14 -3.47 -1.10 -5.45
CA TRP A 14 -3.30 -0.12 -6.54
C TRP A 14 -4.64 0.44 -7.04
N LYS A 15 -5.78 -0.11 -6.61
CA LYS A 15 -7.09 0.32 -7.08
C LYS A 15 -7.53 1.57 -6.34
N LEU A 16 -8.11 2.52 -7.08
CA LEU A 16 -8.84 3.66 -6.51
C LEU A 16 -10.14 3.13 -5.88
N ASN A 17 -10.05 2.63 -4.66
CA ASN A 17 -11.20 2.16 -3.90
C ASN A 17 -11.90 3.35 -3.26
N LEU A 18 -12.91 3.87 -3.92
CA LEU A 18 -13.88 4.76 -3.27
C LEU A 18 -14.82 3.88 -2.44
N PRO A 19 -14.78 3.95 -1.09
CA PRO A 19 -15.73 3.22 -0.27
C PRO A 19 -17.16 3.71 -0.58
N TYR A 20 -18.15 2.92 -0.17
CA TYR A 20 -19.52 3.41 -0.16
C TYR A 20 -19.59 4.57 0.85
N LEU A 21 -19.77 5.79 0.33
CA LEU A 21 -19.84 7.01 1.12
C LEU A 21 -21.28 7.54 1.10
N LYS A 22 -21.69 8.20 2.18
CA LYS A 22 -22.92 8.99 2.20
C LYS A 22 -22.71 10.28 1.38
N ILE A 23 -23.78 10.83 0.83
CA ILE A 23 -23.75 12.05 0.00
C ILE A 23 -23.04 13.21 0.72
N ALA A 24 -23.31 13.41 2.00
CA ALA A 24 -22.67 14.45 2.81
C ALA A 24 -21.13 14.26 2.89
N GLU A 25 -20.67 13.03 3.12
CA GLU A 25 -19.23 12.71 3.17
C GLU A 25 -18.55 12.95 1.83
N MET A 26 -19.23 12.64 0.72
CA MET A 26 -18.71 12.93 -0.62
C MET A 26 -18.52 14.43 -0.83
N HIS A 27 -19.48 15.24 -0.42
CA HIS A 27 -19.38 16.70 -0.48
C HIS A 27 -18.24 17.23 0.39
N ASP A 28 -18.07 16.73 1.61
CA ASP A 28 -16.99 17.14 2.50
C ASP A 28 -15.61 16.81 1.90
N ILE A 29 -15.45 15.62 1.32
CA ILE A 29 -14.19 15.23 0.66
C ILE A 29 -13.91 16.15 -0.54
N LEU A 30 -14.90 16.39 -1.41
CA LEU A 30 -14.74 17.27 -2.57
C LEU A 30 -14.42 18.71 -2.16
N LYS A 31 -15.09 19.22 -1.13
CA LYS A 31 -14.83 20.54 -0.56
C LYS A 31 -13.41 20.65 0.00
N ASN A 32 -12.96 19.65 0.76
CA ASN A 32 -11.61 19.61 1.31
C ASN A 32 -10.52 19.54 0.23
N ARG A 33 -10.86 19.02 -0.96
CA ARG A 33 -9.99 19.00 -2.15
C ARG A 33 -10.05 20.27 -2.98
N ASN A 34 -10.83 21.27 -2.57
CA ASN A 34 -11.19 22.42 -3.40
C ASN A 34 -11.76 22.03 -4.77
N TYR A 35 -12.45 20.87 -4.84
CA TYR A 35 -13.08 20.37 -6.06
C TYR A 35 -14.53 20.82 -6.10
N HIS A 36 -14.81 21.79 -6.97
CA HIS A 36 -16.13 22.43 -7.03
C HIS A 36 -17.19 21.53 -7.66
N VAL A 37 -18.33 21.44 -7.00
CA VAL A 37 -19.51 20.67 -7.41
C VAL A 37 -20.79 21.46 -7.12
N ALA A 38 -21.81 21.30 -7.95
CA ALA A 38 -23.11 21.94 -7.73
C ALA A 38 -23.78 21.41 -6.45
N LYS A 39 -24.54 22.27 -5.74
CA LYS A 39 -25.17 21.93 -4.44
C LYS A 39 -26.19 20.78 -4.53
N ARG A 40 -26.76 20.51 -5.71
CA ARG A 40 -27.80 19.50 -5.92
C ARG A 40 -27.35 18.49 -6.97
N LEU A 41 -26.35 17.67 -6.63
CA LEU A 41 -25.91 16.57 -7.49
C LEU A 41 -26.48 15.25 -6.99
N THR A 42 -26.80 14.38 -7.95
CA THR A 42 -27.16 12.99 -7.64
C THR A 42 -25.95 12.25 -7.07
N SER A 43 -26.20 11.16 -6.34
CA SER A 43 -25.14 10.32 -5.77
C SER A 43 -24.14 9.86 -6.84
N ASP A 44 -24.61 9.51 -8.03
CA ASP A 44 -23.74 9.05 -9.13
C ASP A 44 -22.85 10.14 -9.69
N LEU A 45 -23.37 11.37 -9.83
CA LEU A 45 -22.57 12.51 -10.27
C LEU A 45 -21.52 12.89 -9.21
N LEU A 46 -21.84 12.79 -7.92
CA LEU A 46 -20.86 12.98 -6.84
C LEU A 46 -19.77 11.92 -6.84
N ARG A 47 -20.13 10.65 -7.09
CA ARG A 47 -19.14 9.57 -7.26
C ARG A 47 -18.24 9.83 -8.47
N SER A 48 -18.81 10.29 -9.58
CA SER A 48 -18.04 10.68 -10.77
C SER A 48 -17.09 11.83 -10.47
N ALA A 49 -17.55 12.88 -9.79
CA ALA A 49 -16.72 13.99 -9.34
C ALA A 49 -15.59 13.54 -8.39
N LEU A 50 -15.88 12.64 -7.45
CA LEU A 50 -14.87 12.04 -6.57
C LEU A 50 -13.81 11.28 -7.37
N ARG A 51 -14.21 10.42 -8.31
CA ARG A 51 -13.27 9.68 -9.18
C ARG A 51 -12.38 10.63 -9.95
N ARG A 52 -12.96 11.68 -10.55
CA ARG A 52 -12.19 12.72 -11.27
C ARG A 52 -11.19 13.42 -10.35
N SER A 53 -11.61 13.79 -9.14
CA SER A 53 -10.72 14.43 -8.15
C SER A 53 -9.57 13.51 -7.71
N GLU A 54 -9.80 12.20 -7.55
CA GLU A 54 -8.77 11.21 -7.22
C GLU A 54 -7.77 11.03 -8.36
N GLN A 55 -8.24 11.13 -9.61
CA GLN A 55 -7.40 11.05 -10.80
C GLN A 55 -6.61 12.36 -11.03
N GLY A 56 -6.77 13.37 -10.18
CA GLY A 56 -6.09 14.68 -10.33
C GLY A 56 -6.66 15.55 -11.44
N HIS A 57 -7.86 15.25 -11.96
CA HIS A 57 -8.51 16.12 -12.94
C HIS A 57 -9.06 17.35 -12.24
N MET A 58 -9.07 18.49 -12.92
CA MET A 58 -9.67 19.72 -12.37
C MET A 58 -11.20 19.73 -12.54
N SER A 59 -11.88 20.48 -11.67
CA SER A 59 -13.29 20.82 -11.86
C SER A 59 -13.42 22.00 -12.81
N TYR A 60 -14.17 21.82 -13.89
CA TYR A 60 -14.45 22.87 -14.87
C TYR A 60 -15.65 23.75 -14.50
N HIS A 61 -16.42 23.38 -13.47
CA HIS A 61 -17.65 24.10 -13.12
C HIS A 61 -17.41 25.54 -12.65
N ASN A 62 -16.23 25.83 -12.11
CA ASN A 62 -15.84 27.18 -11.69
C ASN A 62 -15.20 28.02 -12.79
N CYS A 63 -14.81 27.42 -13.91
CA CYS A 63 -14.19 28.17 -14.99
C CYS A 63 -15.21 29.07 -15.70
N SER A 64 -14.76 30.23 -16.15
CA SER A 64 -15.52 31.09 -17.06
C SER A 64 -15.57 30.48 -18.46
N ASN A 65 -16.52 30.91 -19.30
CA ASN A 65 -16.60 30.41 -20.69
C ASN A 65 -15.30 30.67 -21.47
N ASP A 66 -14.63 31.79 -21.21
CA ASP A 66 -13.38 32.13 -21.89
C ASP A 66 -12.21 31.29 -21.40
N GLU A 67 -12.18 30.89 -20.13
CA GLU A 67 -11.22 29.91 -19.62
C GLU A 67 -11.43 28.53 -20.25
N LEU A 68 -12.68 28.06 -20.34
CA LEU A 68 -13.00 26.78 -20.95
C LEU A 68 -12.57 26.73 -22.42
N ARG A 69 -12.87 27.79 -23.19
CA ARG A 69 -12.42 27.93 -24.58
C ARG A 69 -10.90 27.92 -24.70
N ARG A 70 -10.20 28.67 -23.83
CA ARG A 70 -8.73 28.66 -23.79
C ARG A 70 -8.18 27.27 -23.49
N LEU A 71 -8.79 26.51 -22.58
CA LEU A 71 -8.39 25.13 -22.28
C LEU A 71 -8.59 24.20 -23.48
N ILE A 72 -9.73 24.30 -24.19
CA ILE A 72 -10.01 23.53 -25.41
C ILE A 72 -8.96 23.82 -26.48
N GLN A 73 -8.67 25.10 -26.73
CA GLN A 73 -7.66 25.55 -27.69
C GLN A 73 -6.26 25.09 -27.31
N ALA A 74 -5.84 25.27 -26.05
CA ALA A 74 -4.53 24.87 -25.56
C ALA A 74 -4.29 23.36 -25.68
N ARG A 75 -5.34 22.55 -25.48
CA ARG A 75 -5.31 21.10 -25.63
C ARG A 75 -5.46 20.63 -27.08
N LYS A 76 -5.68 21.54 -28.02
CA LYS A 76 -5.92 21.25 -29.44
C LYS A 76 -7.03 20.21 -29.64
N ILE A 77 -8.09 20.31 -28.84
CA ILE A 77 -9.27 19.45 -29.00
C ILE A 77 -9.98 19.92 -30.27
N GLU A 78 -10.26 18.99 -31.19
CA GLU A 78 -10.98 19.26 -32.43
C GLU A 78 -12.44 19.62 -32.13
N ALA A 79 -12.66 20.87 -31.71
CA ALA A 79 -13.97 21.48 -31.67
C ALA A 79 -14.23 22.13 -33.04
N SER A 80 -15.40 21.87 -33.62
CA SER A 80 -15.87 22.59 -34.80
C SER A 80 -15.70 24.10 -34.60
N PRO A 81 -15.48 24.92 -35.64
CA PRO A 81 -15.43 26.38 -35.50
C PRO A 81 -16.67 26.98 -34.81
N LEU A 82 -17.82 26.30 -34.93
CA LEU A 82 -19.06 26.61 -34.21
C LEU A 82 -19.01 26.23 -32.71
N GLY A 83 -18.13 25.29 -32.37
CA GLY A 83 -17.83 24.78 -31.03
C GLY A 83 -17.34 25.83 -30.03
N LEU A 84 -16.76 26.94 -30.50
CA LEU A 84 -16.32 28.03 -29.63
C LEU A 84 -17.50 28.90 -29.14
N LYS A 85 -18.69 28.82 -29.75
CA LYS A 85 -19.88 29.55 -29.30
C LYS A 85 -20.83 28.71 -28.44
N LEU A 86 -20.44 27.48 -28.09
CA LEU A 86 -21.28 26.59 -27.30
C LEU A 86 -21.56 27.12 -25.89
N PRO A 87 -22.70 26.74 -25.29
CA PRO A 87 -22.99 27.04 -23.91
C PRO A 87 -21.97 26.38 -22.96
N LYS A 88 -21.86 26.93 -21.74
CA LYS A 88 -20.91 26.46 -20.72
C LYS A 88 -20.96 24.95 -20.48
N GLY A 89 -22.17 24.38 -20.41
CA GLY A 89 -22.38 22.95 -20.16
C GLY A 89 -21.69 22.08 -21.20
N GLU A 90 -21.89 22.39 -22.48
CA GLU A 90 -21.28 21.63 -23.58
C GLU A 90 -19.76 21.76 -23.62
N LEU A 91 -19.21 22.95 -23.32
CA LEU A 91 -17.76 23.14 -23.21
C LEU A 91 -17.16 22.28 -22.07
N VAL A 92 -17.86 22.19 -20.94
CA VAL A 92 -17.48 21.32 -19.82
C VAL A 92 -17.54 19.86 -20.25
N ASP A 93 -18.60 19.43 -20.93
CA ASP A 93 -18.78 18.04 -21.37
C ASP A 93 -17.70 17.62 -22.38
N ILE A 94 -17.31 18.51 -23.31
CA ILE A 94 -16.20 18.29 -24.24
C ILE A 94 -14.90 18.07 -23.46
N LEU A 95 -14.55 18.95 -22.52
CA LEU A 95 -13.33 18.81 -21.73
C LEU A 95 -13.36 17.56 -20.84
N GLN A 96 -14.50 17.25 -20.23
CA GLN A 96 -14.66 16.06 -19.39
C GLN A 96 -14.58 14.77 -20.20
N SER A 97 -15.11 14.74 -21.41
CA SER A 97 -15.05 13.56 -22.30
C SER A 97 -13.65 13.34 -22.86
N GLU A 98 -12.93 14.39 -23.22
CA GLU A 98 -11.51 14.29 -23.63
C GLU A 98 -10.62 13.84 -22.47
N ASP A 99 -10.89 14.30 -21.25
CA ASP A 99 -10.23 13.81 -20.04
C ASP A 99 -10.40 12.29 -19.84
N GLN A 100 -11.54 11.70 -20.27
CA GLN A 100 -11.77 10.25 -20.20
C GLN A 100 -11.03 9.47 -21.30
N ARG A 101 -10.42 10.17 -22.26
CA ARG A 101 -9.68 9.60 -23.38
C ARG A 101 -8.23 10.10 -23.34
N PRO A 102 -7.45 9.78 -22.30
CA PRO A 102 -6.09 10.28 -22.17
C PRO A 102 -5.26 9.84 -23.39
N LYS A 103 -4.87 10.82 -24.22
CA LYS A 103 -4.00 10.63 -25.37
C LYS A 103 -2.56 10.84 -24.91
N PHE A 104 -1.93 9.78 -24.43
CA PHE A 104 -0.50 9.81 -24.08
C PHE A 104 0.28 8.86 -24.97
N HIS A 105 0.34 9.19 -26.26
CA HIS A 105 0.95 8.36 -27.31
C HIS A 105 2.46 8.16 -27.15
N ARG A 106 3.10 8.90 -26.23
CA ARG A 106 4.55 9.06 -26.18
C ARG A 106 5.16 8.74 -24.80
N PHE A 107 4.48 7.95 -23.96
CA PHE A 107 5.05 7.59 -22.64
C PHE A 107 6.44 6.98 -22.76
N GLN A 108 6.64 6.09 -23.74
CA GLN A 108 7.92 5.44 -23.97
C GLN A 108 8.95 6.35 -24.65
N GLU A 109 8.54 7.47 -25.24
CA GLU A 109 9.46 8.49 -25.78
C GLU A 109 10.04 9.38 -24.69
N LEU A 110 9.43 9.42 -23.49
CA LEU A 110 10.04 10.09 -22.34
C LEU A 110 11.38 9.41 -22.02
N PRO A 111 12.45 10.16 -21.70
CA PRO A 111 13.69 9.58 -21.18
C PRO A 111 13.43 8.65 -19.97
N PRO A 112 14.20 7.55 -19.81
CA PRO A 112 14.03 6.60 -18.71
C PRO A 112 14.00 7.25 -17.33
N GLU A 113 14.75 8.34 -17.12
CA GLU A 113 14.82 9.08 -15.87
C GLU A 113 13.48 9.72 -15.51
N LEU A 114 12.78 10.28 -16.50
CA LEU A 114 11.45 10.86 -16.30
C LEU A 114 10.40 9.77 -16.06
N ARG A 115 10.49 8.64 -16.79
CA ARG A 115 9.60 7.49 -16.55
C ARG A 115 9.75 6.95 -15.13
N ASN A 116 10.99 6.76 -14.67
CA ASN A 116 11.30 6.29 -13.33
C ASN A 116 10.75 7.23 -12.24
N ARG A 117 10.92 8.55 -12.40
CA ARG A 117 10.31 9.52 -11.47
C ARG A 117 8.79 9.39 -11.41
N ILE A 118 8.11 9.21 -12.56
CA ILE A 118 6.66 9.00 -12.58
C ILE A 118 6.28 7.72 -11.81
N TYR A 119 7.03 6.63 -11.97
CA TYR A 119 6.79 5.39 -11.23
C TYR A 119 7.04 5.55 -9.73
N GLU A 120 8.10 6.26 -9.35
CA GLU A 120 8.39 6.56 -7.94
C GLU A 120 7.24 7.35 -7.31
N TYR A 121 6.76 8.41 -7.96
CA TYR A 121 5.58 9.15 -7.49
C TYR A 121 4.34 8.27 -7.38
N HIS A 122 4.11 7.39 -8.36
CA HIS A 122 3.01 6.45 -8.32
C HIS A 122 3.10 5.50 -7.13
N PHE A 123 4.25 4.86 -6.90
CA PHE A 123 4.43 3.93 -5.78
C PHE A 123 4.46 4.65 -4.42
N ALA A 124 5.01 5.86 -4.34
CA ALA A 124 4.98 6.69 -3.14
C ALA A 124 3.55 7.08 -2.73
N SER A 125 2.62 7.15 -3.70
CA SER A 125 1.20 7.39 -3.43
C SER A 125 0.49 6.20 -2.76
N PHE A 126 1.14 5.04 -2.62
CA PHE A 126 0.61 3.92 -1.86
C PHE A 126 0.82 4.19 -0.36
N HIS A 127 -0.08 4.98 0.22
CA HIS A 127 -0.03 5.38 1.62
C HIS A 127 -0.28 4.21 2.60
N GLN A 128 -0.81 3.08 2.10
CA GLN A 128 -1.14 1.91 2.92
C GLN A 128 -0.02 0.88 2.85
N GLN A 129 0.24 0.24 3.99
CA GLN A 129 1.15 -0.89 4.08
C GLN A 129 0.57 -2.06 3.28
N ILE A 130 1.41 -2.68 2.47
CA ILE A 130 0.97 -3.67 1.49
C ILE A 130 1.29 -5.07 2.01
N CYS A 131 0.24 -5.81 2.37
CA CYS A 131 0.37 -7.18 2.88
C CYS A 131 0.36 -8.20 1.73
N ALA A 132 1.44 -8.99 1.64
CA ALA A 132 1.65 -10.03 0.64
C ALA A 132 1.16 -9.66 -0.80
N PRO A 133 1.64 -8.54 -1.38
CA PRO A 133 1.11 -8.10 -2.67
C PRO A 133 1.42 -9.05 -3.81
N SER A 134 0.48 -9.14 -4.75
CA SER A 134 0.85 -9.52 -6.11
C SER A 134 1.64 -8.40 -6.79
N GLN A 135 2.42 -8.74 -7.81
CA GLN A 135 3.14 -7.74 -8.59
C GLN A 135 2.17 -6.73 -9.22
N PRO A 136 2.46 -5.42 -9.15
CA PRO A 136 1.52 -4.39 -9.57
C PRO A 136 1.21 -4.52 -11.06
N PRO A 137 -0.03 -4.23 -11.52
CA PRO A 137 -0.43 -4.43 -12.91
C PRO A 137 0.51 -3.77 -13.93
N ILE A 138 1.09 -2.63 -13.60
CA ILE A 138 2.05 -1.91 -14.46
C ILE A 138 3.26 -2.78 -14.86
N THR A 139 3.70 -3.69 -13.99
CA THR A 139 4.82 -4.63 -14.26
C THR A 139 4.44 -5.76 -15.22
N LYS A 140 3.15 -5.86 -15.59
CA LYS A 140 2.61 -6.90 -16.50
C LYS A 140 2.33 -6.34 -17.90
N VAL A 141 2.47 -5.03 -18.11
CA VAL A 141 2.13 -4.38 -19.38
C VAL A 141 3.19 -4.65 -20.46
N SER A 142 4.48 -4.57 -20.11
CA SER A 142 5.59 -4.87 -21.02
C SER A 142 6.86 -5.27 -20.26
N SER A 143 7.81 -5.93 -20.94
CA SER A 143 9.11 -6.30 -20.37
C SER A 143 9.94 -5.07 -19.95
N LEU A 144 9.88 -3.99 -20.75
CA LEU A 144 10.53 -2.72 -20.42
C LEU A 144 9.96 -2.14 -19.12
N LEU A 145 8.63 -2.02 -19.03
CA LEU A 145 7.96 -1.50 -17.85
C LEU A 145 8.25 -2.36 -16.63
N ARG A 146 8.22 -3.69 -16.77
CA ARG A 146 8.59 -4.62 -15.71
C ARG A 146 9.99 -4.33 -15.16
N ARG A 147 10.98 -4.19 -16.05
CA ARG A 147 12.38 -3.94 -15.66
C ARG A 147 12.56 -2.62 -14.93
N GLU A 148 11.87 -1.57 -15.37
CA GLU A 148 11.95 -0.24 -14.77
C GLU A 148 11.18 -0.15 -13.44
N THR A 149 9.97 -0.72 -13.39
CA THR A 149 9.04 -0.50 -12.27
C THR A 149 9.22 -1.47 -11.10
N LEU A 150 9.65 -2.72 -11.35
CA LEU A 150 9.61 -3.75 -10.31
C LEU A 150 10.55 -3.42 -9.14
N GLN A 151 11.76 -2.96 -9.42
CA GLN A 151 12.70 -2.55 -8.36
C GLN A 151 12.20 -1.31 -7.62
N LEU A 152 11.65 -0.33 -8.35
CA LEU A 152 11.07 0.88 -7.76
C LEU A 152 9.89 0.56 -6.85
N PHE A 153 9.05 -0.43 -7.20
CA PHE A 153 7.96 -0.89 -6.36
C PHE A 153 8.46 -1.42 -5.01
N TYR A 154 9.43 -2.36 -5.03
CA TYR A 154 9.99 -2.92 -3.80
C TYR A 154 10.79 -1.89 -2.99
N HIS A 155 11.43 -0.93 -3.66
CA HIS A 155 12.14 0.16 -3.01
C HIS A 155 11.21 1.15 -2.33
N SER A 156 10.16 1.57 -3.03
CA SER A 156 9.34 2.73 -2.67
C SER A 156 8.11 2.36 -1.84
N CYS A 157 7.72 1.09 -1.73
CA CYS A 157 6.56 0.69 -0.93
C CYS A 157 6.95 0.27 0.50
N VAL A 158 5.95 0.23 1.40
CA VAL A 158 6.07 -0.39 2.72
C VAL A 158 5.35 -1.73 2.68
N PHE A 159 6.08 -2.82 2.89
CA PHE A 159 5.53 -4.16 2.87
C PHE A 159 5.23 -4.64 4.27
N GLU A 160 4.21 -5.48 4.41
CA GLU A 160 3.85 -6.10 5.68
C GLU A 160 3.76 -7.62 5.53
N ILE A 161 4.40 -8.35 6.45
CA ILE A 161 4.36 -9.81 6.53
C ILE A 161 3.72 -10.19 7.86
N HIS A 162 2.61 -10.91 7.78
CA HIS A 162 1.90 -11.40 8.96
C HIS A 162 2.33 -12.82 9.30
N MET A 163 2.77 -13.03 10.54
CA MET A 163 3.05 -14.32 11.12
C MET A 163 1.97 -14.65 12.13
N ARG A 164 1.36 -15.82 12.02
CA ARG A 164 0.35 -16.31 12.96
C ARG A 164 0.95 -17.31 13.90
N LEU A 165 0.73 -17.13 15.20
CA LEU A 165 1.09 -18.14 16.20
C LEU A 165 0.06 -19.27 16.20
N ARG A 166 0.48 -20.47 15.78
CA ARG A 166 -0.35 -21.69 15.82
C ARG A 166 0.09 -22.59 16.95
N ARG A 167 -0.87 -23.16 17.67
CA ARG A 167 -0.60 -24.24 18.63
C ARG A 167 -0.53 -25.57 17.89
N GLU A 168 0.61 -26.23 17.94
CA GLU A 168 0.74 -27.57 17.36
C GLU A 168 0.00 -28.56 18.24
N LYS A 169 -1.06 -29.18 17.70
CA LYS A 169 -1.78 -30.27 18.38
C LYS A 169 -0.91 -31.52 18.30
N ARG A 170 -0.04 -31.74 19.29
CA ARG A 170 0.61 -33.05 19.42
C ARG A 170 -0.41 -34.07 19.88
N THR A 171 -0.38 -35.22 19.22
CA THR A 171 -1.08 -36.45 19.59
C THR A 171 -0.63 -36.85 21.00
N TRP A 172 -1.57 -36.76 21.96
CA TRP A 172 -1.67 -37.46 23.25
C TRP A 172 -0.54 -37.43 24.29
N SER A 173 0.62 -36.81 24.06
CA SER A 173 1.64 -36.64 25.10
C SER A 173 1.53 -35.26 25.80
N LYS A 174 1.00 -35.34 27.02
CA LYS A 174 0.90 -34.37 28.13
C LYS A 174 1.54 -32.97 27.96
N PHE A 175 0.62 -31.99 28.00
CA PHE A 175 0.66 -30.68 28.65
C PHE A 175 1.44 -29.46 28.12
N CYS A 176 2.33 -29.56 27.13
CA CYS A 176 2.91 -28.35 26.52
C CYS A 176 2.82 -28.41 24.99
N GLY A 177 1.68 -27.96 24.45
CA GLY A 177 1.56 -27.75 23.01
C GLY A 177 2.56 -26.68 22.57
N ARG A 178 3.56 -27.07 21.79
CA ARG A 178 4.54 -26.14 21.21
C ARG A 178 3.76 -25.13 20.37
N LEU A 179 3.86 -23.84 20.69
CA LEU A 179 3.34 -22.83 19.78
C LEU A 179 4.35 -22.74 18.62
N ARG A 180 3.94 -22.30 17.44
CA ARG A 180 4.82 -22.18 16.27
C ARG A 180 4.35 -21.00 15.45
N LEU A 181 5.28 -20.16 15.01
CA LEU A 181 4.94 -19.11 14.06
C LEU A 181 4.80 -19.74 12.67
N SER A 182 3.68 -19.43 12.05
CA SER A 182 3.36 -19.86 10.70
C SER A 182 3.01 -18.64 9.87
N LEU A 183 3.58 -18.53 8.69
CA LEU A 183 3.09 -17.65 7.64
C LEU A 183 1.82 -18.28 7.05
N SER A 184 0.90 -17.46 6.55
CA SER A 184 -0.17 -17.99 5.70
C SER A 184 0.40 -18.33 4.31
N ASP A 185 -0.37 -19.07 3.53
CA ASP A 185 0.04 -19.45 2.17
C ASP A 185 0.30 -18.22 1.29
N ARG A 186 -0.38 -17.10 1.55
CA ARG A 186 -0.20 -15.84 0.81
C ARG A 186 1.16 -15.20 1.09
N GLU A 187 1.58 -15.05 2.35
CA GLU A 187 2.92 -14.50 2.64
C GLU A 187 4.01 -15.45 2.13
N LEU A 188 3.79 -16.77 2.22
CA LEU A 188 4.73 -17.75 1.66
C LEU A 188 4.85 -17.62 0.14
N LEU A 189 3.73 -17.48 -0.58
CA LEU A 189 3.73 -17.27 -2.03
C LEU A 189 4.45 -15.96 -2.40
N PHE A 190 4.15 -14.87 -1.70
CA PHE A 190 4.85 -13.60 -1.91
C PHE A 190 6.37 -13.76 -1.77
N LEU A 191 6.83 -14.40 -0.69
CA LEU A 191 8.25 -14.60 -0.43
C LEU A 191 8.92 -15.55 -1.42
N ARG A 192 8.22 -16.60 -1.86
CA ARG A 192 8.76 -17.60 -2.81
C ARG A 192 8.75 -17.11 -4.25
N CYS A 193 7.73 -16.35 -4.64
CA CYS A 193 7.57 -15.87 -6.02
C CYS A 193 8.27 -14.53 -6.27
N THR A 194 8.83 -13.89 -5.24
CA THR A 194 9.64 -12.68 -5.40
C THR A 194 11.11 -13.07 -5.60
N GLU A 195 11.70 -12.62 -6.70
CA GLU A 195 13.12 -12.84 -6.97
C GLU A 195 14.02 -12.25 -5.86
N ALA A 196 15.10 -12.94 -5.52
CA ALA A 196 16.01 -12.50 -4.45
C ALA A 196 16.54 -11.08 -4.66
N LYS A 197 16.81 -10.70 -5.92
CA LYS A 197 17.23 -9.33 -6.28
C LYS A 197 16.15 -8.29 -5.93
N ALA A 198 14.88 -8.62 -6.14
CA ALA A 198 13.75 -7.75 -5.84
C ALA A 198 13.46 -7.67 -4.34
N LEU A 199 13.58 -8.79 -3.61
CA LEU A 199 13.54 -8.78 -2.14
C LEU A 199 14.65 -7.90 -1.55
N GLY A 200 15.85 -7.94 -2.14
CA GLY A 200 16.96 -7.07 -1.76
C GLY A 200 16.72 -5.57 -1.98
N CYS A 201 15.72 -5.21 -2.79
CA CYS A 201 15.31 -3.82 -2.96
C CYS A 201 14.37 -3.33 -1.84
N ILE A 202 13.78 -4.22 -1.04
CA ILE A 202 12.85 -3.83 0.03
C ILE A 202 13.58 -3.01 1.09
N LYS A 203 13.26 -1.71 1.14
CA LYS A 203 13.80 -0.79 2.16
C LYS A 203 12.92 -0.64 3.38
N ARG A 204 11.63 -0.97 3.25
CA ARG A 204 10.61 -0.81 4.29
C ARG A 204 9.80 -2.09 4.44
N LEU A 205 10.12 -2.87 5.46
CA LEU A 205 9.44 -4.13 5.78
C LEU A 205 8.94 -4.10 7.22
N ASN A 206 7.64 -4.36 7.36
CA ASN A 206 6.95 -4.59 8.62
C ASN A 206 6.74 -6.09 8.79
N ILE A 207 7.23 -6.66 9.88
CA ILE A 207 6.85 -8.01 10.28
C ILE A 207 5.91 -7.88 11.45
N VAL A 208 4.70 -8.43 11.28
CA VAL A 208 3.62 -8.43 12.26
C VAL A 208 3.43 -9.86 12.75
N ALA A 209 3.72 -10.13 14.02
CA ALA A 209 3.32 -11.40 14.62
C ALA A 209 1.99 -11.20 15.34
N ASP A 210 0.97 -12.00 14.99
CA ASP A 210 -0.32 -12.04 15.66
C ASP A 210 -0.51 -13.37 16.41
N THR A 211 -0.96 -13.26 17.66
CA THR A 211 -1.24 -14.38 18.53
C THR A 211 -2.75 -14.56 18.66
N THR A 212 -3.31 -15.58 18.02
CA THR A 212 -4.78 -15.76 17.98
C THR A 212 -5.41 -16.27 19.28
N PHE A 213 -4.67 -16.33 20.39
CA PHE A 213 -5.23 -16.82 21.66
C PHE A 213 -4.47 -16.33 22.90
N PRO A 214 -5.14 -15.76 23.92
CA PRO A 214 -6.49 -15.16 23.94
C PRO A 214 -6.50 -13.66 23.55
N ARG A 215 -5.37 -13.11 23.09
CA ARG A 215 -5.19 -11.67 22.85
C ARG A 215 -4.24 -11.41 21.69
N THR A 216 -4.52 -10.39 20.88
CA THR A 216 -3.64 -9.93 19.80
C THR A 216 -2.47 -9.15 20.40
N THR A 217 -1.36 -9.84 20.61
CA THR A 217 -0.06 -9.16 20.78
C THR A 217 0.46 -8.86 19.40
N GLU A 218 0.67 -7.60 19.08
CA GLU A 218 1.22 -7.19 17.80
C GLU A 218 2.69 -6.81 17.98
N VAL A 219 3.59 -7.68 17.52
CA VAL A 219 5.01 -7.32 17.42
C VAL A 219 5.23 -6.74 16.04
N ARG A 220 5.55 -5.44 15.94
CA ARG A 220 5.95 -4.80 14.67
C ARG A 220 7.46 -4.65 14.61
N LEU A 221 8.08 -5.26 13.62
CA LEU A 221 9.47 -4.99 13.29
C LEU A 221 9.50 -4.09 12.07
N HIS A 222 9.98 -2.87 12.21
CA HIS A 222 10.14 -1.92 11.12
C HIS A 222 11.61 -1.87 10.71
N SER A 223 11.91 -2.20 9.47
CA SER A 223 13.22 -1.91 8.88
C SER A 223 13.09 -0.68 7.99
N GLU A 224 13.93 0.33 8.17
CA GLU A 224 14.04 1.49 7.27
C GLU A 224 15.50 1.75 6.93
N GLN A 225 15.83 1.69 5.63
CA GLN A 225 17.18 1.93 5.12
C GLN A 225 18.26 1.04 5.80
N GLY A 226 17.89 -0.18 6.21
CA GLY A 226 18.78 -1.10 6.90
C GLY A 226 18.92 -0.85 8.41
N LYS A 227 18.28 0.19 8.95
CA LYS A 227 18.12 0.37 10.40
C LYS A 227 16.85 -0.33 10.85
N VAL A 228 16.98 -1.24 11.81
CA VAL A 228 15.83 -1.95 12.36
C VAL A 228 15.33 -1.26 13.62
N ALA A 229 14.14 -0.71 13.53
CA ALA A 229 13.34 -0.24 14.64
C ALA A 229 12.28 -1.30 14.98
N SER A 230 12.40 -1.91 16.14
CA SER A 230 11.34 -2.76 16.68
C SER A 230 10.33 -1.90 17.46
N VAL A 231 9.05 -1.98 17.15
CA VAL A 231 7.98 -1.44 17.99
C VAL A 231 7.10 -2.61 18.40
N VAL A 232 7.14 -2.95 19.69
CA VAL A 232 6.21 -3.96 20.20
C VAL A 232 5.00 -3.25 20.79
N THR A 233 3.85 -3.51 20.21
CA THR A 233 2.57 -2.99 20.69
C THR A 233 1.77 -4.14 21.28
N THR A 234 1.71 -4.21 22.60
CA THR A 234 0.79 -5.13 23.28
C THR A 234 -0.53 -4.44 23.53
N SER A 235 -1.62 -4.94 22.96
CA SER A 235 -2.95 -4.57 23.41
C SER A 235 -3.47 -5.64 24.39
N PHE A 236 -3.93 -5.20 25.55
CA PHE A 236 -4.55 -6.07 26.55
C PHE A 236 -6.01 -5.64 26.73
N ALA A 237 -6.92 -6.60 26.83
CA ALA A 237 -8.30 -6.30 27.22
C ALA A 237 -8.33 -5.69 28.63
N PRO A 238 -9.25 -4.76 28.92
CA PRO A 238 -9.49 -4.27 30.29
C PRO A 238 -9.75 -5.45 31.25
N GLY A 239 -9.17 -5.43 32.45
CA GLY A 239 -9.38 -6.49 33.46
C GLY A 239 -8.43 -7.69 33.40
N THR A 240 -7.35 -7.60 32.62
CA THR A 240 -6.29 -8.62 32.61
C THR A 240 -5.43 -8.57 33.89
N GLU A 241 -5.13 -9.70 34.53
CA GLU A 241 -4.14 -9.76 35.64
C GLU A 241 -2.78 -9.18 35.23
N ALA A 242 -2.27 -8.21 36.02
CA ALA A 242 -0.98 -7.54 35.82
C ALA A 242 0.20 -8.53 35.66
N THR A 243 0.12 -9.69 36.32
CA THR A 243 1.13 -10.77 36.26
C THR A 243 1.26 -11.38 34.86
N TYR A 244 0.15 -11.52 34.13
CA TYR A 244 0.18 -12.04 32.75
C TYR A 244 0.79 -11.01 31.79
N GLN A 245 0.42 -9.75 31.95
CA GLN A 245 0.95 -8.65 31.14
C GLN A 245 2.48 -8.55 31.30
N ALA A 246 2.99 -8.63 32.53
CA ALA A 246 4.42 -8.59 32.82
C ALA A 246 5.19 -9.75 32.16
N ARG A 247 4.66 -10.98 32.21
CA ARG A 247 5.29 -12.15 31.58
C ARG A 247 5.32 -12.04 30.05
N ALA A 248 4.22 -11.58 29.44
CA ALA A 248 4.15 -11.36 28.00
C ALA A 248 5.17 -10.29 27.56
N LEU A 249 5.23 -9.16 28.27
CA LEU A 249 6.21 -8.09 28.03
C LEU A 249 7.66 -8.58 28.12
N ILE A 250 7.99 -9.47 29.08
CA ILE A 250 9.34 -10.03 29.19
C ILE A 250 9.69 -10.90 27.98
N ARG A 251 8.80 -11.79 27.55
CA ARG A 251 9.04 -12.65 26.37
C ARG A 251 9.21 -11.84 25.10
N ILE A 252 8.37 -10.83 24.94
CA ILE A 252 8.46 -9.84 23.88
C ILE A 252 9.79 -9.11 23.87
N ARG A 253 10.26 -8.63 25.03
CA ARG A 253 11.54 -7.92 25.13
C ARG A 253 12.69 -8.83 24.75
N ARG A 254 12.67 -10.10 25.16
CA ARG A 254 13.66 -11.10 24.74
C ARG A 254 13.63 -11.32 23.23
N ALA A 255 12.45 -11.53 22.65
CA ALA A 255 12.29 -11.67 21.20
C ALA A 255 12.85 -10.46 20.47
N ASN A 256 12.53 -9.26 20.94
CA ASN A 256 13.07 -8.03 20.38
C ASN A 256 14.61 -7.97 20.41
N VAL A 257 15.24 -8.32 21.53
CA VAL A 257 16.71 -8.36 21.64
C VAL A 257 17.32 -9.37 20.66
N GLU A 258 16.75 -10.57 20.54
CA GLU A 258 17.27 -11.57 19.60
C GLU A 258 17.07 -11.16 18.14
N ILE A 259 15.91 -10.59 17.80
CA ILE A 259 15.62 -10.07 16.47
C ILE A 259 16.62 -8.97 16.11
N ARG A 260 16.86 -8.00 17.01
CA ARG A 260 17.84 -6.92 16.78
C ARG A 260 19.24 -7.47 16.59
N ARG A 261 19.70 -8.35 17.49
CA ARG A 261 21.00 -9.01 17.38
C ARG A 261 21.15 -9.70 16.03
N TRP A 262 20.12 -10.41 15.59
CA TRP A 262 20.12 -11.07 14.31
C TRP A 262 20.17 -10.08 13.14
N PHE A 263 19.43 -8.97 13.19
CA PHE A 263 19.50 -7.93 12.16
C PHE A 263 20.88 -7.26 12.12
N ASP A 264 21.52 -7.06 13.26
CA ASP A 264 22.89 -6.55 13.35
C ASP A 264 23.88 -7.56 12.75
N GLU A 265 23.71 -8.86 13.02
CA GLU A 265 24.50 -9.94 12.40
C GLU A 265 24.31 -9.97 10.88
N VAL A 266 23.08 -9.86 10.38
CA VAL A 266 22.80 -9.81 8.94
C VAL A 266 23.37 -8.55 8.31
N ALA A 267 23.18 -7.39 8.92
CA ALA A 267 23.73 -6.12 8.44
C ALA A 267 25.27 -6.18 8.36
N SER A 268 25.93 -6.80 9.34
CA SER A 268 27.38 -6.99 9.37
C SER A 268 27.90 -7.93 8.28
N ARG A 269 27.13 -8.98 7.93
CA ARG A 269 27.48 -9.95 6.87
C ARG A 269 27.22 -9.40 5.47
N GLN A 270 26.24 -8.52 5.32
CA GLN A 270 25.65 -8.22 4.01
C GLN A 270 26.13 -6.93 3.35
N GLY A 271 26.94 -6.07 4.01
CA GLY A 271 27.58 -4.92 3.36
C GLY A 271 26.61 -3.97 2.62
N GLY A 272 25.35 -3.88 3.08
CA GLY A 272 24.29 -3.08 2.44
C GLY A 272 23.39 -3.82 1.43
N ARG A 273 23.55 -5.13 1.23
CA ARG A 273 22.54 -5.93 0.49
C ARG A 273 21.24 -6.01 1.31
N GLY A 274 20.09 -6.03 0.63
CA GLY A 274 18.78 -6.16 1.30
C GLY A 274 18.41 -7.62 1.59
N LEU A 275 17.30 -7.79 2.32
CA LEU A 275 16.81 -9.08 2.83
C LEU A 275 16.64 -10.15 1.74
N GLN A 276 17.12 -11.36 1.99
CA GLN A 276 16.91 -12.56 1.17
C GLN A 276 15.83 -13.50 1.77
N PHE A 277 15.44 -14.52 1.01
CA PHE A 277 14.47 -15.52 1.47
C PHE A 277 14.96 -16.29 2.71
N ASP A 278 16.23 -16.69 2.72
CA ASP A 278 16.84 -17.39 3.85
C ASP A 278 16.89 -16.48 5.09
N ASP A 279 17.04 -15.18 4.89
CA ASP A 279 16.98 -14.20 5.98
C ASP A 279 15.58 -14.21 6.62
N VAL A 280 14.51 -14.23 5.84
CA VAL A 280 13.13 -14.30 6.36
C VAL A 280 12.85 -15.63 7.06
N LEU A 281 13.35 -16.75 6.54
CA LEU A 281 13.27 -18.05 7.21
C LEU A 281 14.03 -18.06 8.52
N MET A 282 15.22 -17.46 8.56
CA MET A 282 15.99 -17.30 9.80
C MET A 282 15.27 -16.40 10.80
N ILE A 283 14.67 -15.28 10.38
CA ILE A 283 13.83 -14.43 11.27
C ILE A 283 12.71 -15.26 11.88
N ARG A 284 12.02 -16.05 11.06
CA ARG A 284 10.97 -16.95 11.56
C ARG A 284 11.53 -17.91 12.61
N THR A 285 12.66 -18.57 12.34
CA THR A 285 13.28 -19.51 13.28
C THR A 285 13.74 -18.84 14.57
N ALA A 286 14.30 -17.63 14.49
CA ALA A 286 14.68 -16.84 15.65
C ALA A 286 13.44 -16.48 16.49
N LEU A 287 12.40 -15.93 15.85
CA LEU A 287 11.13 -15.61 16.51
C LEU A 287 10.47 -16.85 17.16
N GLU A 288 10.53 -18.00 16.50
CA GLU A 288 10.10 -19.28 17.08
C GLU A 288 10.94 -19.62 18.33
N LYS A 289 12.27 -19.44 18.33
CA LYS A 289 13.07 -19.71 19.54
C LYS A 289 12.76 -18.76 20.70
N THR A 290 12.50 -17.49 20.44
CA THR A 290 12.40 -16.50 21.53
C THR A 290 11.00 -16.30 22.10
N LEU A 291 9.95 -16.51 21.29
CA LEU A 291 8.55 -16.30 21.72
C LEU A 291 7.92 -17.56 22.33
N LEU A 292 8.56 -18.72 22.19
CA LEU A 292 8.09 -20.04 22.62
C LEU A 292 8.81 -20.54 23.88
#